data_AF-A0A4E9F1R7-F1
#
_entry.id   AF-A0A4E9F1R7-F1
#
_cell.length_a   1.000
_cell.length_b   1.000
_cell.length_c   1.000
_cell.angle_alpha   90.00
_cell.angle_beta   90.00
_cell.angle_gamma   90.00
#
_symmetry.space_group_name_H-M   'P 1'
#
loop_
_entity.id
_entity.type
_entity.pdbx_description
1 polymer ?
#
loop_
_entity_poly.entity_id
_entity_poly.type
_entity_poly.pdbx_seq_one_letter_code
_entity_poly.pdbx_strand_id
1 'polypeptide(L)'
;MHERSDKISPRYKIKLIIWLMLLFILVGMVLIVFILTMSKMQAVSSTSFHTLRRLEGHFLVTEGPLLKFDGKLLQKNTDQFIIHASKIQRQLNHIYRQSGCRLIYVGAEVTKFRFVPTVPALDVTFILKIRSDLNIDVFNFLSILRNYVRARGFDGNAIDDKSISLEIKRF
;
A
#
# COMPACT_ATOMS: atom_id res chain seq x y z
N MET A 1 7.44 36.38 -67.51
CA MET A 1 7.97 36.01 -66.17
C MET A 1 6.93 35.13 -65.50
N HIS A 2 7.20 33.83 -65.38
CA HIS A 2 7.42 33.17 -64.07
C HIS A 2 6.15 33.27 -63.18
N GLU A 3 5.44 32.21 -62.83
CA GLU A 3 5.88 30.87 -62.43
C GLU A 3 4.82 29.82 -62.78
N ARG A 4 5.29 28.68 -63.29
CA ARG A 4 4.52 27.43 -63.34
C ARG A 4 4.44 26.92 -61.89
N SER A 5 3.51 27.47 -61.11
CA SER A 5 3.23 26.98 -59.77
C SER A 5 2.58 25.61 -59.91
N ASP A 6 3.39 24.57 -59.67
CA ASP A 6 2.95 23.18 -59.62
C ASP A 6 1.72 23.10 -58.71
N LYS A 7 0.55 22.93 -59.35
CA LYS A 7 -0.72 22.70 -58.67
C LYS A 7 -0.61 21.35 -57.96
N ILE A 8 -0.11 21.38 -56.74
CA ILE A 8 -0.18 20.27 -55.79
C ILE A 8 -1.63 19.81 -55.78
N SER A 9 -1.86 18.63 -56.35
CA SER A 9 -3.18 18.05 -56.57
C SER A 9 -3.98 18.09 -55.26
N PRO A 10 -5.24 18.55 -55.28
CA PRO A 10 -6.06 18.72 -54.07
C PRO A 10 -6.20 17.43 -53.26
N ARG A 11 -6.01 16.26 -53.89
CA ARG A 11 -5.98 14.95 -53.23
C ARG A 11 -4.84 14.81 -52.21
N TYR A 12 -3.66 15.37 -52.48
CA TYR A 12 -2.53 15.31 -51.54
C TYR A 12 -2.76 16.18 -50.30
N LYS A 13 -3.36 17.36 -50.48
CA LYS A 13 -3.73 18.24 -49.34
C LYS A 13 -4.74 17.57 -48.41
N ILE A 14 -5.77 16.93 -48.96
CA ILE A 14 -6.79 16.21 -48.18
C ILE A 14 -6.16 15.03 -47.42
N LYS A 15 -5.28 14.26 -48.07
CA LYS A 15 -4.62 13.12 -47.44
C LYS A 15 -3.71 13.56 -46.28
N LEU A 16 -3.02 14.69 -46.43
CA LEU A 16 -2.21 15.29 -45.36
C LEU A 16 -3.06 15.70 -44.17
N ILE A 17 -4.21 16.35 -44.40
CA ILE A 17 -5.15 16.76 -43.34
C ILE A 17 -5.67 15.55 -42.56
N ILE A 18 -6.05 14.48 -43.26
CA ILE A 18 -6.52 13.23 -42.62
C ILE A 18 -5.41 12.61 -41.76
N TRP A 19 -4.17 12.59 -42.27
CA TRP A 19 -3.02 12.08 -41.53
C TRP A 19 -2.73 12.91 -40.28
N LEU A 20 -2.84 14.23 -40.38
CA LEU A 20 -2.64 15.14 -39.25
C LEU A 20 -3.72 14.94 -38.16
N MET A 21 -4.97 14.75 -38.57
CA MET A 21 -6.09 14.46 -37.65
C MET A 21 -5.90 13.11 -36.94
N LEU A 22 -5.48 12.07 -37.66
CA LEU A 22 -5.15 10.76 -37.07
C LEU A 22 -4.02 10.86 -36.03
N LEU A 23 -2.98 11.63 -36.33
CA LEU A 23 -1.88 11.88 -35.40
C LEU A 23 -2.39 12.57 -34.12
N PHE A 24 -3.24 13.58 -34.25
CA PHE A 24 -3.80 14.32 -33.11
C PHE A 24 -4.66 13.42 -32.21
N ILE A 25 -5.47 12.53 -32.79
CA ILE A 25 -6.28 11.56 -32.06
C ILE A 25 -5.39 10.60 -31.27
N LEU A 26 -4.32 10.10 -31.89
CA LEU A 26 -3.43 9.13 -31.27
C LEU A 26 -2.64 9.75 -30.11
N VAL A 27 -2.13 10.98 -30.29
CA VAL A 27 -1.47 11.74 -29.22
C VAL A 27 -2.46 12.07 -28.08
N GLY A 28 -3.69 12.46 -28.41
CA GLY A 28 -4.75 12.73 -27.42
C GLY A 28 -5.10 11.50 -26.58
N MET A 29 -5.23 10.33 -27.19
CA MET A 29 -5.43 9.05 -26.49
C MET A 29 -4.30 8.74 -25.51
N VAL A 30 -3.04 8.88 -25.94
CA VAL A 30 -1.87 8.63 -25.08
C VAL A 30 -1.87 9.60 -23.89
N LEU A 31 -2.17 10.88 -24.12
CA LEU A 31 -2.30 11.87 -23.05
C LEU A 31 -3.41 11.53 -22.05
N ILE A 32 -4.59 11.10 -22.52
CA ILE A 32 -5.69 10.70 -21.65
C ILE A 32 -5.31 9.48 -20.79
N VAL A 33 -4.68 8.47 -21.39
CA VAL A 33 -4.20 7.29 -20.65
C VAL A 33 -3.16 7.70 -19.61
N PHE A 34 -2.25 8.62 -19.95
CA PHE A 34 -1.22 9.12 -19.04
C PHE A 34 -1.81 9.94 -17.88
N ILE A 35 -2.83 10.77 -18.15
CA ILE A 35 -3.55 11.51 -17.12
C ILE A 35 -4.31 10.54 -16.22
N LEU A 36 -4.96 9.50 -16.76
CA LEU A 36 -5.68 8.50 -15.98
C LEU A 36 -4.74 7.67 -15.09
N THR A 37 -3.56 7.28 -15.58
CA THR A 37 -2.58 6.55 -14.77
C THR A 37 -1.96 7.44 -13.70
N MET A 38 -1.59 8.69 -14.03
CA MET A 38 -1.14 9.67 -13.03
C MET A 38 -2.24 9.98 -12.01
N SER A 39 -3.50 10.09 -12.44
CA SER A 39 -4.64 10.31 -11.55
C SER A 39 -4.89 9.10 -10.64
N LYS A 40 -4.66 7.86 -11.12
CA LYS A 40 -4.69 6.67 -10.25
C LYS A 40 -3.51 6.66 -9.27
N MET A 41 -2.30 7.04 -9.69
CA MET A 41 -1.16 7.16 -8.79
C MET A 41 -1.35 8.28 -7.77
N GLN A 42 -1.92 9.41 -8.19
CA GLN A 42 -2.24 10.53 -7.32
C GLN A 42 -3.42 10.24 -6.43
N ALA A 43 -4.46 9.52 -6.85
CA ALA A 43 -5.54 9.09 -5.95
C ALA A 43 -5.04 8.14 -4.84
N VAL A 44 -3.92 7.44 -5.07
CA VAL A 44 -3.21 6.67 -4.03
C VAL A 44 -2.37 7.60 -3.14
N SER A 45 -1.97 8.78 -3.60
CA SER A 45 -1.20 9.77 -2.81
C SER A 45 -2.05 10.90 -2.21
N SER A 46 -3.27 11.13 -2.69
CA SER A 46 -4.12 12.29 -2.37
C SER A 46 -5.30 11.94 -1.47
N THR A 47 -5.18 10.87 -0.68
CA THR A 47 -5.91 10.84 0.59
C THR A 47 -5.28 11.89 1.49
N SER A 48 -5.78 13.13 1.37
CA SER A 48 -5.78 14.22 2.35
C SER A 48 -4.63 14.19 3.36
N PHE A 49 -3.79 15.23 3.37
CA PHE A 49 -2.85 15.57 4.45
C PHE A 49 -3.58 15.88 5.78
N HIS A 50 -4.47 15.00 6.24
CA HIS A 50 -4.71 14.85 7.66
C HIS A 50 -3.40 14.34 8.23
N THR A 51 -2.86 15.06 9.21
CA THR A 51 -1.74 14.57 10.02
C THR A 51 -2.12 13.16 10.49
N LEU A 52 -1.40 12.14 10.05
CA LEU A 52 -1.71 10.77 10.48
C LEU A 52 -0.99 10.54 11.78
N ARG A 53 -1.72 10.15 12.82
CA ARG A 53 -1.09 9.56 14.00
C ARG A 53 -0.61 8.16 13.63
N ARG A 54 0.52 7.78 14.21
CA ARG A 54 1.18 6.50 13.99
C ARG A 54 1.23 5.74 15.31
N LEU A 55 0.61 4.57 15.34
CA LEU A 55 0.80 3.61 16.41
C LEU A 55 1.83 2.60 15.94
N GLU A 56 2.95 2.50 16.65
CA GLU A 56 3.90 1.42 16.41
C GLU A 56 3.43 0.19 17.18
N GLY A 57 3.31 -0.93 16.47
CA GLY A 57 2.91 -2.20 17.06
C GLY A 57 3.96 -3.26 16.83
N HIS A 58 3.97 -4.22 17.75
CA HIS A 58 4.83 -5.38 17.69
C HIS A 58 4.01 -6.63 18.02
N PHE A 59 4.37 -7.76 17.41
CA PHE A 59 3.93 -9.07 17.86
C PHE A 59 4.95 -10.13 17.48
N LEU A 60 5.00 -11.20 18.26
CA LEU A 60 5.83 -12.37 18.01
C LEU A 60 5.02 -13.43 17.30
N VAL A 61 5.50 -13.85 16.13
CA VAL A 61 5.07 -15.09 15.48
C VAL A 61 5.90 -16.22 16.07
N THR A 62 5.25 -17.20 16.69
CA THR A 62 5.90 -18.34 17.35
C THR A 62 5.83 -19.62 16.53
N GLU A 63 4.84 -19.75 15.64
CA GLU A 63 4.71 -20.88 14.72
C GLU A 63 4.10 -20.46 13.38
N GLY A 64 4.31 -21.27 12.34
CA GLY A 64 3.65 -21.11 11.04
C GLY A 64 4.59 -20.78 9.87
N PRO A 65 4.03 -20.54 8.68
CA PRO A 65 4.80 -20.37 7.45
C PRO A 65 5.79 -19.21 7.48
N LEU A 66 5.48 -18.12 8.18
CA LEU A 66 6.39 -16.97 8.31
C LEU A 66 7.67 -17.30 9.08
N LEU A 67 7.64 -18.36 9.89
CA LEU A 67 8.79 -18.78 10.70
C LEU A 67 9.77 -19.67 9.92
N LYS A 68 9.40 -20.12 8.70
CA LYS A 68 10.33 -20.77 7.77
C LYS A 68 11.30 -19.72 7.25
N PHE A 69 12.33 -19.50 8.05
CA PHE A 69 13.25 -18.39 7.95
C PHE A 69 14.34 -18.67 6.92
N ASP A 70 14.40 -17.88 5.86
CA ASP A 70 15.47 -17.96 4.86
C ASP A 70 16.48 -16.80 4.97
N GLY A 71 16.40 -16.00 6.04
CA GLY A 71 17.24 -14.82 6.29
C GLY A 71 16.92 -13.62 5.38
N LYS A 72 16.44 -13.85 4.16
CA LYS A 72 16.08 -12.80 3.22
C LYS A 72 14.87 -11.99 3.70
N LEU A 73 13.95 -12.62 4.42
CA LEU A 73 12.83 -11.93 5.09
C LEU A 73 13.28 -10.76 5.99
N LEU A 74 14.50 -10.76 6.53
CA LEU A 74 15.02 -9.67 7.36
C LEU A 74 15.42 -8.42 6.56
N GLN A 75 15.66 -8.58 5.26
CA GLN A 75 16.17 -7.52 4.40
C GLN A 75 15.00 -6.83 3.69
N LYS A 76 14.76 -5.56 4.05
CA LYS A 76 13.59 -4.78 3.60
C LYS A 76 13.48 -4.64 2.07
N ASN A 77 14.60 -4.73 1.37
CA ASN A 77 14.72 -4.60 -0.08
C ASN A 77 14.52 -5.92 -0.84
N THR A 78 14.14 -7.02 -0.17
CA THR A 78 13.89 -8.30 -0.83
C THR A 78 12.42 -8.47 -1.18
N ASP A 79 12.16 -9.22 -2.25
CA ASP A 79 10.80 -9.60 -2.63
C ASP A 79 10.09 -10.37 -1.52
N GLN A 80 10.83 -11.19 -0.76
CA GLN A 80 10.27 -11.94 0.36
C GLN A 80 9.79 -11.01 1.46
N PHE A 81 10.57 -9.99 1.85
CA PHE A 81 10.09 -8.97 2.77
C PHE A 81 8.80 -8.35 2.25
N ILE A 82 8.78 -7.89 0.99
CA ILE A 82 7.65 -7.17 0.40
C ILE A 82 6.37 -8.05 0.36
N ILE A 83 6.51 -9.31 -0.05
CA ILE A 83 5.41 -10.27 -0.14
C ILE A 83 4.82 -10.53 1.25
N HIS A 84 5.66 -10.84 2.24
CA HIS A 84 5.19 -11.16 3.59
C HIS A 84 4.67 -9.94 4.34
N ALA A 85 5.34 -8.80 4.23
CA ALA A 85 4.85 -7.51 4.73
C ALA A 85 3.47 -7.18 4.15
N SER A 86 3.28 -7.35 2.84
CA SER A 86 1.99 -7.10 2.18
C SER A 86 0.89 -8.03 2.68
N LYS A 87 1.18 -9.32 2.93
CA LYS A 87 0.19 -10.26 3.50
C LYS A 87 -0.26 -9.81 4.89
N ILE A 88 0.69 -9.51 5.77
CA ILE A 88 0.40 -9.03 7.14
C ILE A 88 -0.40 -7.72 7.08
N GLN A 89 0.00 -6.78 6.22
CA GLN A 89 -0.72 -5.52 6.04
C GLN A 89 -2.17 -5.73 5.56
N ARG A 90 -2.40 -6.65 4.60
CA ARG A 90 -3.76 -7.00 4.15
C ARG A 90 -4.60 -7.55 5.30
N GLN A 91 -4.01 -8.39 6.14
CA GLN A 91 -4.71 -8.96 7.29
C GLN A 91 -5.02 -7.91 8.35
N LEU A 92 -4.07 -7.04 8.70
CA LEU A 92 -4.32 -5.90 9.59
C LEU A 92 -5.40 -4.97 9.03
N ASN A 93 -5.35 -4.67 7.72
CA ASN A 93 -6.37 -3.88 7.05
C ASN A 93 -7.75 -4.53 7.14
N HIS A 94 -7.85 -5.84 6.95
CA HIS A 94 -9.10 -6.57 7.09
C HIS A 94 -9.65 -6.47 8.52
N ILE A 95 -8.82 -6.76 9.52
CA ILE A 95 -9.18 -6.72 10.95
C ILE A 95 -9.73 -5.34 11.33
N TYR A 96 -8.97 -4.26 11.07
CA TYR A 96 -9.35 -2.93 11.53
C TYR A 96 -10.43 -2.26 10.69
N ARG A 97 -10.58 -2.61 9.41
CA ARG A 97 -11.68 -2.09 8.59
C ARG A 97 -13.02 -2.75 8.91
N GLN A 98 -13.01 -3.95 9.48
CA GLN A 98 -14.22 -4.63 9.94
C GLN A 98 -14.53 -4.39 11.43
N SER A 99 -13.66 -3.70 12.16
CA SER A 99 -13.86 -3.41 13.57
C SER A 99 -14.58 -2.07 13.79
N GLY A 100 -14.91 -1.79 15.06
CA GLY A 100 -15.44 -0.49 15.48
C GLY A 100 -14.50 0.69 15.21
N CYS A 101 -13.21 0.46 14.92
CA CYS A 101 -12.24 1.51 14.61
C CYS A 101 -12.20 1.91 13.13
N ARG A 102 -13.07 1.35 12.27
CA ARG A 102 -13.08 1.58 10.81
C ARG A 102 -13.00 3.06 10.40
N LEU A 103 -13.69 3.95 11.12
CA LEU A 103 -13.74 5.38 10.78
C LEU A 103 -12.44 6.14 11.11
N ILE A 104 -11.64 5.61 12.03
CA ILE A 104 -10.39 6.21 12.50
C ILE A 104 -9.19 5.57 11.79
N TYR A 105 -9.29 4.29 11.45
CA TYR A 105 -8.24 3.51 10.81
C TYR A 105 -8.06 3.87 9.33
N VAL A 106 -6.81 4.11 8.93
CA VAL A 106 -6.44 4.46 7.55
C VAL A 106 -5.72 3.29 6.86
N GLY A 107 -4.72 2.71 7.51
CA GLY A 107 -3.94 1.61 6.95
C GLY A 107 -2.85 1.09 7.87
N ALA A 108 -2.16 0.04 7.43
CA ALA A 108 -1.03 -0.55 8.13
C ALA A 108 0.20 -0.65 7.24
N GLU A 109 1.37 -0.62 7.84
CA GLU A 109 2.66 -0.79 7.20
C GLU A 109 3.56 -1.66 8.05
N VAL A 110 4.10 -2.76 7.53
CA VAL A 110 5.11 -3.55 8.22
C VAL A 110 6.48 -2.92 7.96
N THR A 111 7.20 -2.62 9.03
CA THR A 111 8.45 -1.86 8.95
C THR A 111 9.67 -2.74 9.12
N LYS A 112 9.57 -3.82 9.88
CA LYS A 112 10.69 -4.69 10.21
C LYS A 112 10.23 -6.10 10.56
N PHE A 113 11.04 -7.06 10.14
CA PHE A 113 11.08 -8.41 10.69
C PHE A 113 12.39 -8.57 11.45
N ARG A 114 12.33 -9.20 12.62
CA ARG A 114 13.52 -9.50 13.42
C ARG A 114 13.39 -10.92 13.97
N PHE A 115 14.43 -11.71 13.80
CA PHE A 115 14.52 -12.98 14.50
C PHE A 115 14.86 -12.75 15.96
N VAL A 116 14.13 -13.38 16.87
CA VAL A 116 14.42 -13.34 18.30
C VAL A 116 15.29 -14.56 18.62
N PRO A 117 16.54 -14.39 19.08
CA PRO A 117 17.43 -15.54 19.32
C PRO A 117 17.09 -16.29 20.61
N THR A 118 16.45 -15.64 21.58
CA THR A 118 16.10 -16.22 22.88
C THR A 118 14.86 -17.11 22.85
N VAL A 119 13.99 -16.94 21.85
CA VAL A 119 12.75 -17.69 21.67
C VAL A 119 12.62 -17.92 20.17
N PRO A 120 12.40 -19.14 19.64
CA PRO A 120 12.36 -19.40 18.20
C PRO A 120 11.14 -18.73 17.55
N ALA A 121 11.22 -17.42 17.37
CA ALA A 121 10.12 -16.54 17.05
C ALA A 121 10.59 -15.42 16.12
N LEU A 122 9.64 -14.96 15.32
CA LEU A 122 9.81 -13.82 14.44
C LEU A 122 9.04 -12.63 15.02
N ASP A 123 9.78 -11.60 15.41
CA ASP A 123 9.25 -10.31 15.81
C ASP A 123 8.89 -9.47 14.58
N VAL A 124 7.64 -9.03 14.54
CA VAL A 124 7.07 -8.22 13.47
C VAL A 124 6.75 -6.84 14.01
N THR A 125 7.49 -5.84 13.53
CA THR A 125 7.18 -4.44 13.79
C THR A 125 6.32 -3.88 12.67
N PHE A 126 5.24 -3.20 13.03
CA PHE A 126 4.34 -2.54 12.09
C PHE A 126 3.88 -1.17 12.61
N ILE A 127 3.34 -0.36 11.72
CA ILE A 127 2.74 0.93 12.02
C ILE A 127 1.28 0.89 11.59
N LEU A 128 0.37 1.23 12.50
CA LEU A 128 -1.00 1.58 12.18
C LEU A 128 -1.09 3.08 11.94
N LYS A 129 -1.63 3.45 10.78
CA LYS A 129 -1.94 4.81 10.37
C LYS A 129 -3.38 5.09 10.73
N ILE A 130 -3.59 6.13 11.52
CA ILE A 130 -4.90 6.52 12.03
C ILE A 130 -5.08 8.03 11.88
N ARG A 131 -6.32 8.47 11.73
CA ARG A 131 -6.63 9.90 11.66
C ARG A 131 -6.27 10.59 12.97
N SER A 132 -5.61 11.75 12.91
CA SER A 132 -5.20 12.51 14.12
C SER A 132 -6.31 13.32 14.78
N ASP A 133 -7.38 13.62 14.04
CA ASP A 133 -8.45 14.54 14.45
C ASP A 133 -9.47 13.90 15.39
N LEU A 134 -9.38 12.59 15.60
CA LEU A 134 -10.25 11.83 16.47
C LEU A 134 -9.50 11.40 17.72
N ASN A 135 -10.21 11.37 18.85
CA ASN A 135 -9.63 10.87 20.09
C ASN A 135 -9.36 9.36 19.96
N ILE A 136 -8.13 8.95 20.21
CA ILE A 136 -7.67 7.58 19.97
C ILE A 136 -7.44 6.91 21.30
N ASP A 137 -8.11 5.78 21.49
CA ASP A 137 -7.80 4.87 22.57
C ASP A 137 -6.99 3.69 22.03
N VAL A 138 -5.69 3.65 22.35
CA VAL A 138 -4.77 2.58 21.97
C VAL A 138 -5.23 1.23 22.51
N PHE A 139 -5.88 1.21 23.68
CA PHE A 139 -6.38 0.00 24.29
C PHE A 139 -7.44 -0.68 23.43
N ASN A 140 -8.31 0.10 22.77
CA ASN A 140 -9.30 -0.43 21.84
C ASN A 140 -8.63 -1.12 20.64
N PHE A 141 -7.62 -0.50 20.02
CA PHE A 141 -6.88 -1.13 18.92
C PHE A 141 -6.19 -2.42 19.36
N LEU A 142 -5.57 -2.41 20.54
CA LEU A 142 -4.88 -3.55 21.10
C LEU A 142 -5.84 -4.71 21.40
N SER A 143 -6.98 -4.40 22.02
CA SER A 143 -8.04 -5.35 22.34
C SER A 143 -8.61 -6.01 21.08
N ILE A 144 -8.88 -5.21 20.03
CA ILE A 144 -9.35 -5.73 18.73
C ILE A 144 -8.37 -6.75 18.16
N LEU A 145 -7.08 -6.42 18.10
CA LEU A 145 -6.08 -7.31 17.50
C LEU A 145 -5.89 -8.59 18.34
N ARG A 146 -5.75 -8.45 19.66
CA ARG A 146 -5.61 -9.60 20.57
C ARG A 146 -6.81 -10.55 20.49
N ASN A 147 -8.03 -10.00 20.54
CA ASN A 147 -9.24 -10.81 20.47
C ASN A 147 -9.38 -11.50 19.11
N TYR A 148 -9.04 -10.81 18.02
CA TYR A 148 -9.05 -11.42 16.70
C TYR A 148 -8.07 -12.59 16.61
N VAL A 149 -6.82 -12.39 17.03
CA VAL A 149 -5.76 -13.42 17.00
C VAL A 149 -6.17 -14.62 17.85
N ARG A 150 -6.68 -14.41 19.06
CA ARG A 150 -7.16 -15.50 19.93
C ARG A 150 -8.29 -16.31 19.30
N ALA A 151 -9.25 -15.65 18.65
CA ALA A 151 -10.43 -16.31 18.14
C ALA A 151 -10.24 -16.98 16.77
N ARG A 152 -9.34 -16.44 15.93
CA ARG A 152 -9.22 -16.83 14.50
C ARG A 152 -7.81 -17.18 14.05
N GLY A 153 -6.80 -16.95 14.89
CA GLY A 153 -5.40 -16.98 14.49
C GLY A 153 -5.04 -15.82 13.54
N PHE A 154 -3.89 -15.94 12.87
CA PHE A 154 -3.40 -14.91 11.96
C PHE A 154 -2.79 -15.49 10.68
N ASP A 155 -3.63 -15.71 9.66
CA ASP A 155 -3.21 -16.20 8.34
C ASP A 155 -2.38 -17.50 8.40
N GLY A 156 -2.80 -18.44 9.25
CA GLY A 156 -2.09 -19.71 9.48
C GLY A 156 -0.82 -19.61 10.32
N ASN A 157 -0.53 -18.45 10.92
CA ASN A 157 0.57 -18.25 11.85
C ASN A 157 0.04 -18.18 13.28
N ALA A 158 0.77 -18.79 14.21
CA ALA A 158 0.55 -18.63 15.64
C ALA A 158 1.26 -17.36 16.09
N ILE A 159 0.48 -16.44 16.67
CA ILE A 159 0.99 -15.22 17.28
C ILE A 159 0.79 -15.35 18.79
N ASP A 160 1.83 -15.06 19.56
CA ASP A 160 1.68 -14.90 21.01
C ASP A 160 0.88 -13.62 21.30
N ASP A 161 -0.38 -13.78 21.73
CA ASP A 161 -1.29 -12.66 21.96
C ASP A 161 -0.81 -11.72 23.08
N LYS A 162 -0.02 -12.24 24.03
CA LYS A 162 0.57 -11.46 25.12
C LYS A 162 1.72 -10.59 24.64
N SER A 163 2.42 -11.04 23.59
CA SER A 163 3.48 -10.25 22.96
C SER A 163 2.97 -9.07 22.14
N ILE A 164 1.67 -9.05 21.78
CA ILE A 164 1.09 -7.98 21.00
C ILE A 164 1.14 -6.69 21.81
N SER A 165 1.81 -5.67 21.30
CA SER A 165 1.89 -4.34 21.91
C SER A 165 1.59 -3.26 20.87
N LEU A 166 1.12 -2.10 21.34
CA LEU A 166 0.91 -0.90 20.55
C LEU A 166 1.30 0.33 21.36
N GLU A 167 2.07 1.23 20.76
CA GLU A 167 2.57 2.45 21.38
C GLU A 167 2.34 3.65 20.45
N ILE A 168 2.03 4.80 21.02
CA ILE A 168 1.90 6.05 20.24
C ILE A 168 3.29 6.55 19.91
N LYS A 169 3.63 6.57 18.62
CA LYS A 169 4.88 7.17 18.17
C LYS A 169 4.68 8.68 18.02
N ARG A 170 5.16 9.44 19.02
CA ARG A 170 5.24 10.90 18.93
C ARG A 170 6.46 11.25 18.10
N PHE A 171 6.22 11.82 16.92
CA PHE A 171 7.25 12.47 16.11
C PHE A 171 7.30 13.95 16.46
#